data_AF-A0A1Z9YXP8-F1
#
_entry.id   AF-A0A1Z9YXP8-F1
#
_cell.length_a   1.000
_cell.length_b   1.000
_cell.length_c   1.000
_cell.angle_alpha   90.00
_cell.angle_beta   90.00
_cell.angle_gamma   90.00
#
_symmetry.space_group_name_H-M   'P 1'
#
loop_
_entity.id
_entity.type
_entity.pdbx_description
1 polymer ?
#
loop_
_entity_poly.entity_id
_entity_poly.type
_entity_poly.pdbx_seq_one_letter_code
_entity_poly.pdbx_strand_id
1 'polypeptide(L)'
;MARNDPQFNLRVPVELKQKVEEAAKESGRSINAEAVYRLEESFIETIPAEGLNQIVAAYLMGMHSRYLSERDDLVAMLQQKSNNSELKIKIEKYDLLISEIRSNAERLFPNAFKKSDES
;
A
#
# COMPACT_ATOMS: atom_id res chain seq x y z
N MET A 1 -24.78 -35.69 11.85
CA MET A 1 -24.94 -34.40 12.56
C MET A 1 -25.46 -33.40 11.53
N ALA A 2 -26.69 -32.89 11.69
CA ALA A 2 -27.21 -31.88 10.78
C ALA A 2 -26.41 -30.58 10.97
N ARG A 3 -25.92 -29.98 9.89
CA ARG A 3 -25.36 -28.63 9.93
C ARG A 3 -26.49 -27.68 10.30
N ASN A 4 -26.34 -26.97 11.42
CA ASN A 4 -27.30 -26.01 11.96
C ASN A 4 -27.21 -24.62 11.28
N ASP A 5 -26.53 -24.52 10.14
CA ASP A 5 -26.38 -23.24 9.45
C ASP A 5 -27.72 -22.81 8.82
N PRO A 6 -28.16 -21.56 9.05
CA PRO A 6 -29.40 -21.07 8.45
C PRO A 6 -29.30 -21.09 6.92
N GLN A 7 -30.24 -21.77 6.26
CA GLN A 7 -30.29 -21.83 4.80
C GLN A 7 -30.99 -20.60 4.22
N PHE A 8 -30.35 -19.96 3.25
CA PHE A 8 -30.90 -18.82 2.53
C PHE A 8 -31.23 -19.19 1.09
N ASN A 9 -32.52 -19.31 0.77
CA ASN A 9 -32.99 -19.68 -0.57
C ASN A 9 -33.00 -18.45 -1.49
N LEU A 10 -31.87 -18.21 -2.17
CA LEU A 10 -31.66 -17.05 -3.02
C LEU A 10 -32.33 -17.22 -4.41
N ARG A 11 -33.13 -16.24 -4.83
CA ARG A 11 -33.61 -16.13 -6.22
C ARG A 11 -32.76 -15.10 -6.94
N VAL A 12 -32.06 -15.52 -8.00
CA VAL A 12 -31.18 -14.65 -8.78
C VAL A 12 -31.46 -14.77 -10.29
N PRO A 13 -31.19 -13.72 -11.08
CA PRO A 13 -31.19 -13.81 -12.54
C PRO A 13 -30.21 -14.88 -13.04
N VAL A 14 -30.53 -15.48 -14.19
CA VAL A 14 -29.70 -16.55 -14.81
C VAL A 14 -28.27 -16.08 -15.07
N GLU A 15 -28.12 -14.84 -15.54
CA GLU A 15 -26.82 -14.23 -15.83
C GLU A 15 -25.95 -14.12 -14.58
N LEU A 16 -26.55 -13.76 -13.44
CA LEU A 16 -25.82 -13.67 -12.17
C LEU A 16 -25.42 -15.06 -11.68
N LYS A 17 -26.30 -16.05 -11.84
CA LYS A 17 -25.97 -17.44 -11.49
C LYS A 17 -24.77 -17.94 -12.31
N GLN A 18 -24.76 -17.73 -13.62
CA GLN A 18 -23.64 -18.11 -14.50
C GLN A 18 -22.33 -17.45 -14.09
N LYS A 19 -22.35 -16.14 -13.78
CA LYS A 19 -21.16 -15.42 -13.30
C LYS A 19 -20.58 -16.02 -12.01
N VAL A 20 -21.45 -16.42 -11.07
CA VAL A 20 -21.00 -17.05 -9.81
C VAL A 20 -20.46 -18.46 -10.07
N GLU A 21 -21.03 -19.21 -11.01
CA GLU A 21 -20.53 -20.53 -11.40
C GLU A 21 -19.15 -20.47 -12.05
N GLU A 22 -18.93 -19.52 -12.95
CA GLU A 22 -17.63 -19.26 -13.58
C GLU A 22 -16.59 -18.85 -12.53
N ALA A 23 -16.93 -17.87 -11.68
CA ALA A 23 -16.05 -17.43 -10.60
C ALA A 23 -15.70 -18.55 -9.62
N ALA A 24 -16.65 -19.41 -9.27
CA ALA A 24 -16.42 -20.57 -8.40
C ALA A 24 -15.45 -21.56 -9.04
N LYS A 25 -15.56 -21.77 -10.37
CA LYS A 25 -14.63 -22.61 -11.13
C LYS A 25 -13.22 -22.03 -11.15
N GLU A 26 -13.08 -20.71 -11.34
CA GLU A 26 -11.79 -20.03 -11.33
C GLU A 26 -11.13 -20.02 -9.95
N SER A 27 -11.93 -19.81 -8.89
CA SER A 27 -11.45 -19.77 -7.51
C SER A 27 -11.23 -21.16 -6.89
N GLY A 28 -11.72 -22.22 -7.54
CA GLY A 28 -11.70 -23.59 -7.02
C GLY A 28 -12.66 -23.83 -5.86
N ARG A 29 -13.60 -22.91 -5.60
CA ARG A 29 -14.62 -23.02 -4.55
C ARG A 29 -15.87 -23.71 -5.07
N SER A 30 -16.69 -24.26 -4.16
CA SER A 30 -18.06 -24.61 -4.52
C SER A 30 -18.88 -23.35 -4.81
N ILE A 31 -19.94 -23.45 -5.61
CA ILE A 31 -20.82 -22.31 -5.93
C ILE A 31 -21.34 -21.63 -4.64
N ASN A 32 -21.77 -22.41 -3.66
CA ASN A 32 -22.22 -21.86 -2.37
C ASN A 32 -21.09 -21.16 -1.61
N ALA A 33 -19.88 -21.74 -1.60
CA ALA A 33 -18.73 -21.13 -0.93
C ALA A 33 -18.30 -19.82 -1.61
N GLU A 34 -18.35 -19.75 -2.94
CA GLU A 34 -18.08 -18.50 -3.69
C GLU A 34 -19.15 -17.44 -3.43
N ALA A 35 -20.43 -17.84 -3.38
CA ALA A 35 -21.53 -16.92 -3.06
C ALA A 35 -21.40 -16.36 -1.64
N VAL A 36 -21.09 -17.20 -0.65
CA VAL A 36 -20.85 -16.76 0.73
C VAL A 36 -19.64 -15.81 0.78
N TYR A 37 -18.52 -16.20 0.17
CA TYR A 37 -17.30 -15.38 0.13
C TYR A 37 -17.57 -13.96 -0.41
N ARG A 38 -18.29 -13.83 -1.52
CA ARG A 38 -18.62 -12.53 -2.12
C ARG A 38 -19.59 -11.71 -1.27
N LEU A 39 -20.55 -12.37 -0.61
CA LEU A 39 -21.44 -11.70 0.32
C LEU A 39 -20.66 -11.18 1.52
N GLU A 40 -19.77 -11.99 2.10
CA GLU A 40 -18.90 -11.57 3.19
C GLU A 40 -18.00 -10.39 2.77
N GLU A 41 -17.37 -10.46 1.59
CA GLU A 41 -16.58 -9.34 1.04
C GLU A 41 -17.40 -8.05 0.92
N SER A 42 -18.69 -8.13 0.62
CA SER A 42 -19.54 -6.94 0.49
C SER A 42 -19.74 -6.19 1.81
N PHE A 43 -19.46 -6.82 2.95
CA PHE A 43 -19.53 -6.22 4.28
C PHE A 43 -18.17 -5.77 4.83
N ILE A 44 -17.07 -6.06 4.14
CA ILE A 44 -15.75 -5.57 4.56
C ILE A 44 -15.68 -4.09 4.17
N GLU A 45 -15.58 -3.21 5.18
CA GLU A 45 -15.29 -1.80 4.95
C GLU A 45 -13.92 -1.68 4.28
N THR A 46 -13.92 -1.43 2.97
CA THR A 46 -12.70 -1.09 2.25
C THR A 46 -12.30 0.32 2.66
N ILE A 47 -11.01 0.52 2.98
CA ILE A 47 -10.46 1.87 3.09
C ILE A 47 -10.69 2.52 1.72
N PRO A 48 -11.47 3.61 1.62
CA PRO A 48 -11.65 4.29 0.35
C PRO A 48 -10.29 4.59 -0.27
N ALA A 49 -10.17 4.52 -1.60
CA ALA A 49 -8.90 4.80 -2.28
C ALA A 49 -8.26 6.14 -1.81
N GLU A 50 -9.08 7.15 -1.53
CA GLU A 50 -8.68 8.41 -0.91
C GLU A 50 -7.98 8.25 0.46
N GLY A 51 -8.49 7.38 1.33
CA GLY A 51 -7.90 7.12 2.63
C GLY A 51 -6.58 6.36 2.52
N LEU A 52 -6.48 5.43 1.57
CA LEU A 52 -5.25 4.69 1.30
C LEU A 52 -4.15 5.65 0.82
N ASN A 53 -4.50 6.60 -0.04
CA ASN A 53 -3.60 7.64 -0.54
C ASN A 53 -3.00 8.47 0.61
N GLN A 54 -3.80 8.90 1.57
CA GLN A 54 -3.32 9.66 2.74
C GLN A 54 -2.35 8.84 3.60
N ILE A 55 -2.66 7.55 3.82
CA ILE A 55 -1.80 6.65 4.59
C ILE A 55 -0.46 6.44 3.89
N VAL A 56 -0.49 6.21 2.57
CA VAL A 56 0.73 6.03 1.75
C VAL A 56 1.56 7.30 1.75
N ALA A 57 0.94 8.48 1.59
CA ALA A 57 1.65 9.76 1.65
C ALA A 57 2.35 9.98 2.99
N ALA A 58 1.64 9.76 4.11
CA ALA A 58 2.21 9.88 5.45
C ALA A 58 3.37 8.91 5.68
N TYR A 59 3.24 7.67 5.20
CA TYR A 59 4.30 6.66 5.28
C TYR A 59 5.55 7.08 4.49
N LEU A 60 5.39 7.50 3.23
CA LEU A 60 6.49 7.94 2.37
C LEU A 60 7.19 9.18 2.95
N MET A 61 6.44 10.16 3.45
CA MET A 61 7.00 11.35 4.11
C MET A 61 7.77 10.98 5.39
N GLY A 62 7.25 10.07 6.20
CA GLY A 62 7.92 9.58 7.41
C GLY A 62 9.21 8.81 7.11
N MET A 63 9.24 7.99 6.05
CA MET A 63 10.48 7.36 5.57
C MET A 63 11.49 8.38 5.06
N HIS A 64 11.04 9.32 4.21
CA HIS A 64 11.89 10.39 3.67
C HIS A 64 12.55 11.19 4.81
N SER A 65 11.78 11.61 5.81
CA SER A 65 12.30 12.37 6.96
C SER A 65 13.34 11.58 7.76
N ARG A 66 13.13 10.27 7.97
CA ARG A 66 14.09 9.43 8.71
C ARG A 66 15.40 9.28 7.95
N TYR A 67 15.33 8.94 6.66
CA TYR A 67 16.53 8.78 5.83
C TYR A 67 17.29 10.08 5.65
N LEU A 68 16.60 11.21 5.54
CA LEU A 68 17.25 12.51 5.48
C LEU A 68 18.02 12.79 6.79
N SER A 69 17.40 12.55 7.95
CA SER A 69 18.08 12.72 9.25
C SER A 69 19.29 11.81 9.41
N GLU A 70 19.16 10.51 9.12
CA GLU A 70 20.27 9.55 9.22
C GLU A 70 21.42 9.91 8.27
N ARG A 71 21.08 10.39 7.08
CA ARG A 71 22.05 10.86 6.08
C ARG A 71 22.80 12.10 6.55
N ASP A 72 22.09 13.08 7.13
CA ASP A 72 22.70 14.30 7.63
C ASP A 72 23.64 14.02 8.83
N ASP A 73 23.26 13.08 9.72
CA ASP A 73 24.14 12.60 10.79
C ASP A 73 25.43 11.96 10.24
N LEU A 74 25.31 11.12 9.20
CA LEU A 74 26.47 10.51 8.55
C LEU A 74 27.37 11.54 7.86
N VAL A 75 26.79 12.56 7.24
CA VAL A 75 27.54 13.68 6.64
C VAL A 75 28.32 14.42 7.72
N ALA A 76 27.71 14.70 8.88
CA ALA A 76 28.38 15.33 10.01
C ALA A 76 29.55 14.45 10.54
N MET A 77 29.37 13.14 10.61
CA MET A 77 30.44 12.20 10.98
C MET A 77 31.57 12.16 9.93
N LEU A 78 31.23 12.22 8.64
CA LEU A 78 32.21 12.21 7.55
C LEU A 78 33.06 13.48 7.55
N GLN A 79 32.50 14.64 7.94
CA GLN A 79 33.28 15.87 8.12
C GLN A 79 34.40 15.70 9.14
N GLN A 80 34.17 14.93 10.22
CA GLN A 80 35.19 14.60 11.21
C GLN A 80 36.17 13.50 10.74
N LYS A 81 35.74 12.63 9.82
CA LYS A 81 36.51 11.48 9.30
C LYS A 81 36.57 11.48 7.77
N SER A 82 37.17 12.52 7.17
CA SER A 82 37.04 12.87 5.74
C SER A 82 37.42 11.76 4.73
N ASN A 83 38.24 10.79 5.14
CA ASN A 83 38.68 9.67 4.30
C ASN A 83 37.93 8.34 4.57
N ASN A 84 36.83 8.36 5.32
CA ASN A 84 36.06 7.15 5.59
C ASN A 84 35.17 6.77 4.39
N SER A 85 35.60 5.76 3.62
CA SER A 85 34.87 5.24 2.46
C SER A 85 33.54 4.58 2.82
N GLU A 86 33.43 3.93 3.98
CA GLU A 86 32.21 3.28 4.43
C GLU A 86 31.09 4.30 4.69
N LEU A 87 31.43 5.44 5.30
CA LEU A 87 30.48 6.55 5.50
C LEU A 87 30.00 7.13 4.17
N LYS A 88 30.90 7.30 3.19
CA LYS A 88 30.54 7.78 1.84
C LYS A 88 29.54 6.85 1.15
N ILE A 89 29.78 5.55 1.18
CA ILE A 89 28.88 4.54 0.59
C ILE A 89 27.50 4.56 1.28
N LYS A 90 27.45 4.70 2.61
CA LYS A 90 26.18 4.80 3.34
C LYS A 90 25.42 6.07 2.96
N ILE A 91 26.09 7.21 2.85
CA ILE A 91 25.48 8.47 2.41
C ILE A 91 24.88 8.32 1.01
N GLU A 92 25.64 7.79 0.05
CA GLU A 92 25.17 7.54 -1.31
C GLU A 92 23.93 6.63 -1.34
N LYS A 93 23.90 5.59 -0.49
CA LYS A 93 22.74 4.71 -0.34
C LYS A 93 21.51 5.49 0.14
N TYR A 94 21.65 6.36 1.15
CA TYR A 94 20.52 7.16 1.62
C TYR A 94 20.08 8.20 0.60
N ASP A 95 21.00 8.84 -0.12
CA ASP A 95 20.66 9.76 -1.21
C ASP A 95 19.83 9.05 -2.29
N LEU A 96 20.18 7.81 -2.65
CA LEU A 96 19.39 6.98 -3.57
C LEU A 96 17.99 6.72 -3.02
N LEU A 97 17.87 6.24 -1.77
CA LEU A 97 16.58 5.94 -1.14
C LEU A 97 15.69 7.17 -1.03
N ILE A 98 16.25 8.32 -0.66
CA ILE A 98 15.54 9.60 -0.58
C ILE A 98 15.02 9.99 -1.96
N SER A 99 15.84 9.87 -3.01
CA SER A 99 15.45 10.19 -4.39
C SER A 99 14.33 9.28 -4.90
N GLU A 100 14.39 7.99 -4.58
CA GLU A 100 13.37 7.01 -4.96
C GLU A 100 12.04 7.29 -4.26
N ILE A 101 12.07 7.57 -2.96
CA ILE A 101 10.87 7.95 -2.20
C ILE A 101 10.27 9.23 -2.79
N ARG A 102 11.09 10.24 -3.10
CA ARG A 102 10.60 11.48 -3.70
C ARG A 102 9.90 11.22 -5.03
N SER A 103 10.54 10.46 -5.92
CA SER A 103 9.98 10.11 -7.24
C SER A 103 8.65 9.35 -7.11
N ASN A 104 8.60 8.36 -6.21
CA ASN A 104 7.39 7.59 -5.96
C ASN A 104 6.26 8.44 -5.37
N ALA A 105 6.56 9.34 -4.44
CA ALA A 105 5.55 10.24 -3.88
C ALA A 105 5.09 11.28 -4.91
N GLU A 106 5.96 11.83 -5.77
CA GLU A 106 5.54 12.77 -6.83
C GLU A 106 4.66 12.10 -7.89
N ARG A 107 4.89 10.81 -8.19
CA ARG A 107 4.06 10.03 -9.10
C ARG A 107 2.65 9.79 -8.55
N LEU A 108 2.54 9.55 -7.24
CA LEU A 108 1.26 9.30 -6.58
C LEU A 108 0.55 10.60 -6.17
N PHE A 109 1.31 11.63 -5.80
CA PHE A 109 0.86 12.89 -5.24
C PHE A 109 1.65 14.05 -5.88
N PRO A 110 1.16 14.62 -6.99
CA PRO A 110 1.82 15.74 -7.64
C PRO A 110 2.07 16.90 -6.67
N ASN A 111 3.28 17.43 -6.65
CA ASN A 111 3.74 18.49 -5.73
C ASN A 111 3.88 18.10 -4.25
N ALA A 112 3.96 16.80 -3.91
CA ALA A 112 4.13 16.32 -2.52
C ALA A 112 5.27 16.99 -1.73
N PHE A 113 6.31 17.48 -2.41
CA PHE A 113 7.49 18.10 -1.80
C PHE A 113 7.70 19.56 -2.18
N LYS A 114 6.75 20.23 -2.86
CA LYS A 114 6.87 21.68 -3.06
C LYS A 114 6.66 22.37 -1.72
N LYS A 115 7.68 23.09 -1.26
CA LYS A 115 7.51 24.04 -0.15
C LYS A 115 6.58 25.17 -0.59
N SER A 116 5.86 25.67 0.40
CA SER A 116 5.20 26.97 0.48
C SER A 116 6.17 28.12 0.17
N ASP A 117 6.56 28.29 -1.10
CA ASP A 117 7.35 29.42 -1.57
C ASP A 117 6.47 30.66 -1.87
N GLU A 118 5.23 30.68 -1.37
CA GLU A 118 4.31 31.82 -1.42
C GLU A 118 3.83 32.17 0.01
N SER A 119 4.71 32.72 0.85
CA SER A 119 4.35 33.49 2.05
C SER A 119 5.49 34.42 2.44
#